data_AF-A0A8B6EQC5-F1
#
_entry.id   AF-A0A8B6EQC5-F1
#
_cell.length_a   1.000
_cell.length_b   1.000
_cell.length_c   1.000
_cell.angle_alpha   90.00
_cell.angle_beta   90.00
_cell.angle_gamma   90.00
#
_symmetry.space_group_name_H-M   'P 1'
#
loop_
_entity.id
_entity.type
_entity.pdbx_description
1 polymer ?
#
loop_
_entity_poly.entity_id
_entity_poly.type
_entity_poly.pdbx_seq_one_letter_code
_entity_poly.pdbx_strand_id
1 'polypeptide(L)'
;MMVKVPPSFNFHPWRSLSLFKLKIKTMPITKIPIVHKFGIISHSQRLELQERLLKQSYLQSVESQKVLQTSRNPLEVTEEFVYQYNNAKTLDEREKYEATAHKMLERSKRRSGLRLNGLGQYVNLPMAWTELAQLAQCKGKIQE
;
A
#
# COMPACT_ATOMS: atom_id res chain seq x y z
N MET A 1 19.71 39.06 65.82
CA MET A 1 19.36 40.10 66.81
C MET A 1 17.90 39.94 67.18
N MET A 2 17.54 39.97 68.47
CA MET A 2 16.16 39.87 68.95
C MET A 2 15.57 41.26 69.20
N VAL A 3 14.49 41.63 68.51
CA VAL A 3 13.59 42.77 68.80
C VAL A 3 12.25 42.44 68.10
N LYS A 4 11.01 42.58 68.61
CA LYS A 4 10.35 42.80 69.92
C LYS A 4 8.83 42.85 69.61
N VAL A 5 7.98 42.47 70.57
CA VAL A 5 6.49 42.31 70.46
C VAL A 5 5.91 42.77 71.81
N PRO A 6 4.67 43.34 72.00
CA PRO A 6 3.38 43.21 71.26
C PRO A 6 2.81 44.64 70.89
N PRO A 7 1.48 44.98 70.73
CA PRO A 7 0.26 44.17 70.99
C PRO A 7 -1.04 44.34 70.15
N SER A 8 -1.85 43.28 70.27
CA SER A 8 -3.33 43.15 70.24
C SER A 8 -4.25 44.31 69.82
N PHE A 9 -5.29 43.95 69.05
CA PHE A 9 -6.67 44.22 69.48
C PHE A 9 -7.54 42.97 69.34
N ASN A 10 -8.07 42.48 70.46
CA ASN A 10 -9.07 41.40 70.50
C ASN A 10 -10.47 42.00 70.54
N PHE A 11 -11.40 41.44 69.76
CA PHE A 11 -12.83 41.48 70.08
C PHE A 11 -13.49 40.14 69.69
N HIS A 12 -13.46 39.21 70.65
CA HIS A 12 -14.53 38.22 70.85
C HIS A 12 -15.79 38.96 71.41
N PRO A 13 -17.03 38.40 71.42
CA PRO A 13 -17.31 36.97 71.52
C PRO A 13 -18.55 36.35 70.82
N TRP A 14 -18.39 35.08 70.45
CA TRP A 14 -19.29 33.92 70.68
C TRP A 14 -20.83 34.09 70.67
N ARG A 15 -21.51 33.29 69.84
CA ARG A 15 -22.25 32.04 70.19
C ARG A 15 -23.02 31.55 68.94
N SER A 16 -22.68 30.40 68.36
CA SER A 16 -23.11 29.04 68.73
C SER A 16 -24.36 28.60 67.96
N LEU A 17 -24.27 27.49 67.22
CA LEU A 17 -25.10 26.29 67.38
C LEU A 17 -24.75 25.20 66.34
N SER A 18 -24.04 24.17 66.83
CA SER A 18 -24.31 22.74 66.59
C SER A 18 -24.30 22.10 65.19
N LEU A 19 -23.66 20.92 65.15
CA LEU A 19 -24.02 19.73 64.35
C LEU A 19 -24.03 19.87 62.81
N PHE A 20 -23.09 19.19 62.14
CA PHE A 20 -23.43 18.00 61.34
C PHE A 20 -22.21 17.10 61.08
N LYS A 21 -22.37 15.81 61.36
CA LYS A 21 -21.32 14.79 61.34
C LYS A 21 -21.24 14.16 59.94
N LEU A 22 -20.51 14.78 59.00
CA LEU A 22 -20.43 14.27 57.63
C LEU A 22 -19.57 12.99 57.55
N LYS A 23 -20.27 11.85 57.50
CA LYS A 23 -19.75 10.53 57.14
C LYS A 23 -19.09 10.60 55.75
N ILE A 24 -17.77 10.39 55.67
CA ILE A 24 -17.10 10.16 54.38
C ILE A 24 -17.55 8.78 53.89
N LYS A 25 -18.53 8.75 53.00
CA LYS A 25 -18.99 7.55 52.31
C LYS A 25 -17.90 7.12 51.32
N THR A 26 -17.28 5.97 51.55
CA THR A 26 -16.36 5.37 50.57
C THR A 26 -17.11 5.13 49.26
N MET A 27 -16.56 5.65 48.15
CA MET A 27 -17.10 5.40 46.83
C MET A 27 -16.83 3.95 46.44
N PRO A 28 -17.84 3.14 46.06
CA PRO A 28 -17.59 1.82 45.50
C PRO A 28 -16.99 2.00 44.09
N ILE A 29 -15.74 1.56 43.91
CA ILE A 29 -15.14 1.49 42.57
C ILE A 29 -15.80 0.33 41.83
N THR A 30 -16.86 0.63 41.08
CA THR A 30 -17.45 -0.29 40.12
C THR A 30 -16.44 -0.53 39.01
N LYS A 31 -16.00 -1.79 38.84
CA LYS A 31 -15.12 -2.15 37.71
C LYS A 31 -15.89 -1.93 36.41
N ILE A 32 -15.50 -0.90 35.66
CA ILE A 32 -16.07 -0.63 34.34
C ILE A 32 -15.66 -1.80 33.42
N PRO A 33 -16.60 -2.51 32.77
CA PRO A 33 -16.25 -3.56 31.84
C PRO A 33 -15.49 -2.96 30.65
N ILE A 34 -14.36 -3.57 30.29
CA ILE A 34 -13.56 -3.16 29.12
C ILE A 34 -14.29 -3.65 27.87
N VAL A 35 -15.25 -2.83 27.42
CA VAL A 35 -15.96 -3.07 26.16
C VAL A 35 -15.05 -2.66 25.01
N HIS A 36 -14.60 -3.65 24.23
CA HIS A 36 -13.91 -3.40 22.96
C HIS A 36 -14.86 -2.68 21.99
N LYS A 37 -14.70 -1.37 21.85
CA LYS A 37 -15.44 -0.60 20.85
C LYS A 37 -14.94 -0.97 19.45
N PHE A 38 -15.89 -1.22 18.54
CA PHE A 38 -15.60 -1.47 17.13
C PHE A 38 -14.64 -0.40 16.58
N GLY A 39 -13.51 -0.84 15.99
CA GLY A 39 -12.43 0.03 15.52
C GLY A 39 -11.12 -0.07 16.32
N ILE A 40 -11.16 -0.48 17.59
CA ILE A 40 -9.93 -0.73 18.39
C ILE A 40 -9.69 -2.24 18.53
N ILE A 41 -9.06 -2.79 17.50
CA ILE A 41 -8.55 -4.17 17.46
C ILE A 41 -7.48 -4.32 18.54
N SER A 42 -7.48 -5.42 19.31
CA SER A 42 -6.42 -5.66 20.31
C SER A 42 -5.04 -5.82 19.63
N HIS A 43 -3.95 -5.60 20.36
CA HIS A 43 -2.61 -5.72 19.75
C HIS A 43 -2.36 -7.12 19.18
N SER A 44 -2.79 -8.18 19.87
CA SER A 44 -2.70 -9.56 19.38
C SER A 44 -3.54 -9.80 18.13
N GLN A 45 -4.80 -9.35 18.10
CA GLN A 45 -5.67 -9.47 16.93
C GLN A 45 -5.14 -8.66 15.72
N ARG A 46 -4.48 -7.52 15.96
CA ARG A 46 -3.81 -6.74 14.90
C ARG A 46 -2.63 -7.50 14.30
N LEU A 47 -1.82 -8.16 15.12
CA LEU A 47 -0.71 -8.98 14.65
C LEU A 47 -1.20 -10.19 13.84
N GLU A 48 -2.23 -10.90 14.34
CA GLU A 48 -2.86 -12.03 13.62
C GLU A 48 -3.42 -11.59 12.26
N LEU A 49 -4.12 -10.44 12.21
CA LEU A 49 -4.64 -9.89 10.97
C LEU A 49 -3.52 -9.51 9.99
N GLN A 50 -2.44 -8.91 10.48
CA GLN A 50 -1.27 -8.57 9.66
C GLN A 50 -0.59 -9.82 9.09
N GLU A 51 -0.41 -10.88 9.89
CA GLU A 51 0.14 -12.16 9.43
C GLU A 51 -0.75 -12.81 8.37
N ARG A 52 -2.08 -12.81 8.58
CA ARG A 52 -3.05 -13.34 7.61
C ARG A 52 -3.01 -12.59 6.27
N LEU A 53 -2.92 -11.25 6.29
CA LEU A 53 -2.80 -10.45 5.07
C LEU A 53 -1.47 -10.72 4.33
N LEU A 54 -0.35 -10.82 5.04
CA LEU A 54 0.96 -11.17 4.46
C LEU A 54 0.95 -12.57 3.85
N LYS A 55 0.33 -13.54 4.52
CA LYS A 55 0.19 -14.91 3.99
C LYS A 55 -0.70 -14.93 2.74
N GLN A 56 -1.78 -14.15 2.71
CA GLN A 56 -2.68 -14.07 1.58
C GLN A 56 -2.01 -13.42 0.35
N SER A 57 -1.27 -12.31 0.53
CA SER A 57 -0.56 -11.67 -0.57
C SER A 57 0.58 -12.54 -1.12
N TYR A 58 1.28 -13.29 -0.27
CA TYR A 58 2.27 -14.27 -0.71
C TYR A 58 1.66 -15.44 -1.51
N LEU A 59 0.55 -16.01 -1.03
CA LEU A 59 -0.13 -17.09 -1.77
C LEU A 59 -0.64 -16.60 -3.15
N GLN A 60 -1.19 -15.39 -3.20
CA GLN A 60 -1.67 -14.77 -4.43
C GLN A 60 -0.52 -14.50 -5.42
N SER A 61 0.66 -14.09 -4.97
CA SER A 61 1.82 -13.88 -5.85
C SER A 61 2.37 -15.20 -6.39
N VAL A 62 2.48 -16.24 -5.55
CA VAL A 62 2.87 -17.59 -5.97
C VAL A 62 1.89 -18.20 -6.98
N GLU A 63 0.58 -18.03 -6.78
CA GLU A 63 -0.44 -18.50 -7.72
C GLU A 63 -0.35 -17.74 -9.06
N SER A 64 -0.18 -16.41 -9.01
CA SER A 64 0.02 -15.57 -10.20
C SER A 64 1.27 -15.98 -10.99
N GLN A 65 2.38 -16.32 -10.31
CA GLN A 65 3.60 -16.83 -10.92
C GLN A 65 3.38 -18.19 -11.61
N LYS A 66 2.59 -19.10 -11.03
CA LYS A 66 2.25 -20.39 -11.66
C LYS A 66 1.43 -20.22 -12.94
N VAL A 67 0.48 -19.27 -12.96
CA VAL A 67 -0.30 -18.94 -14.15
C VAL A 67 0.59 -18.36 -15.26
N LEU A 68 1.55 -17.49 -14.92
CA LEU A 68 2.48 -16.89 -15.87
C LEU A 68 3.39 -17.91 -16.58
N GLN A 69 3.76 -19.02 -15.93
CA GLN A 69 4.68 -19.99 -16.54
C GLN A 69 4.04 -20.92 -17.58
N THR A 70 2.72 -21.12 -17.57
CA THR A 70 2.06 -22.14 -18.41
C THR A 70 1.63 -21.65 -19.80
N SER A 71 1.61 -20.34 -20.05
CA SER A 71 1.01 -19.77 -21.27
C SER A 71 1.67 -18.50 -21.82
N ARG A 72 2.84 -18.12 -21.30
CA ARG A 72 3.50 -16.85 -21.68
C ARG A 72 3.74 -16.78 -23.18
N ASN A 73 3.27 -15.71 -23.81
CA ASN A 73 3.30 -15.63 -25.27
C ASN A 73 4.74 -15.30 -25.73
N PRO A 74 5.32 -16.01 -26.72
CA PRO A 74 6.68 -15.71 -27.18
C PRO A 74 6.83 -14.34 -27.86
N LEU A 75 5.71 -13.63 -28.08
CA LEU A 75 5.65 -12.25 -28.58
C LEU A 75 4.98 -11.30 -27.56
N GLU A 76 5.05 -11.62 -26.27
CA GLU A 76 4.74 -10.70 -25.16
C GLU A 76 5.96 -9.77 -24.95
N VAL A 77 5.72 -8.45 -24.93
CA VAL A 77 6.79 -7.49 -24.66
C VAL A 77 7.04 -7.45 -23.16
N THR A 78 8.28 -7.68 -22.73
CA THR A 78 8.66 -7.66 -21.31
C THR A 78 9.90 -6.81 -21.08
N GLU A 79 10.12 -6.38 -19.85
CA GLU A 79 11.29 -5.57 -19.47
C GLU A 79 12.60 -6.35 -19.67
N GLU A 80 12.58 -7.67 -19.44
CA GLU A 80 13.73 -8.54 -19.70
C GLU A 80 14.07 -8.60 -21.20
N PHE A 81 13.05 -8.59 -22.08
CA PHE A 81 13.28 -8.51 -23.53
C PHE A 81 13.93 -7.17 -23.93
N VAL A 82 13.43 -6.04 -23.42
CA VAL A 82 14.03 -4.71 -23.69
C VAL A 82 15.47 -4.65 -23.19
N TYR A 83 15.76 -5.21 -22.02
CA TYR A 83 17.12 -5.30 -21.49
C TYR A 83 18.02 -6.19 -22.38
N GLN A 84 17.56 -7.36 -22.81
CA GLN A 84 18.32 -8.26 -23.68
C GLN A 84 18.59 -7.64 -25.05
N TYR A 85 17.57 -7.04 -25.67
CA TYR A 85 17.69 -6.31 -26.95
C TYR A 85 18.78 -5.24 -26.88
N ASN A 86 18.76 -4.42 -25.83
CA ASN A 86 19.69 -3.30 -25.64
C ASN A 86 21.13 -3.73 -25.28
N ASN A 87 21.32 -4.96 -24.82
CA ASN A 87 22.64 -5.51 -24.42
C ASN A 87 23.20 -6.55 -25.39
N ALA A 88 22.51 -6.86 -26.49
CA ALA A 88 22.97 -7.81 -27.50
C ALA A 88 24.28 -7.36 -28.15
N LYS A 89 25.34 -8.19 -28.05
CA LYS A 89 26.68 -7.86 -28.56
C LYS A 89 26.97 -8.51 -29.90
N THR A 90 26.41 -9.69 -30.15
CA THR A 90 26.66 -10.45 -31.39
C THR A 90 25.69 -10.01 -32.49
N LEU A 91 26.17 -9.96 -33.73
CA LEU A 91 25.35 -9.55 -34.88
C LEU A 91 24.15 -10.48 -35.10
N ASP A 92 24.37 -11.79 -35.02
CA ASP A 92 23.32 -12.84 -35.11
C ASP A 92 22.28 -12.76 -33.98
N GLU A 93 22.71 -12.49 -32.74
CA GLU A 93 21.78 -12.23 -31.63
C GLU A 93 20.93 -11.00 -31.90
N ARG A 94 21.57 -9.89 -32.32
CA ARG A 94 20.87 -8.63 -32.61
C ARG A 94 19.86 -8.78 -33.75
N GLU A 95 20.18 -9.52 -34.80
CA GLU A 95 19.25 -9.81 -35.90
C GLU A 95 18.05 -10.64 -35.43
N LYS A 96 18.26 -11.64 -34.56
CA LYS A 96 17.18 -12.41 -33.91
C LYS A 96 16.28 -11.54 -33.03
N TYR A 97 16.86 -10.60 -32.27
CA TYR A 97 16.11 -9.63 -31.48
C TYR A 97 15.36 -8.62 -32.37
N GLU A 98 15.98 -8.07 -33.43
CA GLU A 98 15.31 -7.21 -34.43
C GLU A 98 14.11 -7.92 -35.07
N ALA A 99 14.28 -9.16 -35.55
CA ALA A 99 13.21 -9.95 -36.16
C ALA A 99 12.07 -10.31 -35.19
N THR A 100 12.39 -10.49 -33.90
CA THR A 100 11.38 -10.74 -32.85
C THR A 100 10.63 -9.46 -32.50
N ALA A 101 11.34 -8.35 -32.35
CA ALA A 101 10.77 -7.04 -32.05
C ALA A 101 9.83 -6.56 -33.18
N HIS A 102 10.18 -6.80 -34.46
CA HIS A 102 9.26 -6.56 -35.59
C HIS A 102 7.95 -7.36 -35.50
N LYS A 103 8.00 -8.63 -35.06
CA LYS A 103 6.79 -9.45 -34.86
C LYS A 103 5.92 -8.91 -33.71
N MET A 104 6.54 -8.43 -32.63
CA MET A 104 5.85 -7.76 -31.53
C MET A 104 5.21 -6.43 -31.97
N LEU A 105 5.92 -5.64 -32.80
CA LEU A 105 5.40 -4.40 -33.37
C LEU A 105 4.18 -4.64 -34.26
N GLU A 106 4.24 -5.61 -35.18
CA GLU A 106 3.11 -5.98 -36.04
C GLU A 106 1.90 -6.51 -35.24
N ARG A 107 2.13 -7.21 -34.14
CA ARG A 107 1.08 -7.61 -33.18
C ARG A 107 0.42 -6.38 -32.55
N SER A 108 1.23 -5.43 -32.07
CA SER A 108 0.76 -4.21 -31.43
C SER A 108 -0.02 -3.31 -32.40
N LYS A 109 0.42 -3.19 -33.66
CA LYS A 109 -0.32 -2.50 -34.75
C LYS A 109 -1.68 -3.13 -35.06
N ARG A 110 -1.83 -4.45 -34.90
CA ARG A 110 -3.15 -5.12 -35.04
C ARG A 110 -4.03 -4.83 -33.82
N ARG A 111 -3.47 -4.90 -32.62
CA ARG A 111 -4.18 -4.61 -31.35
C ARG A 111 -4.59 -3.15 -31.20
N SER A 112 -3.87 -2.20 -31.79
CA SER A 112 -4.28 -0.79 -31.82
C SER A 112 -5.44 -0.51 -32.80
N GLY A 113 -5.85 -1.49 -33.62
CA GLY A 113 -6.94 -1.31 -34.56
C GLY A 113 -6.64 -0.33 -35.70
N LEU A 114 -5.36 -0.04 -36.00
CA LEU A 114 -4.92 0.91 -37.04
C LEU A 114 -5.57 0.65 -38.41
N ARG A 115 -5.86 -0.62 -38.75
CA ARG A 115 -6.50 -1.01 -40.02
C ARG A 115 -8.03 -1.01 -39.99
N LEU A 116 -8.63 -0.84 -38.81
CA LEU A 116 -10.07 -0.96 -38.56
C LEU A 116 -10.62 0.25 -37.76
N ASN A 117 -9.93 1.39 -37.85
CA ASN A 117 -10.26 2.65 -37.16
C ASN A 117 -10.53 2.49 -35.65
N GLY A 118 -9.79 1.59 -34.99
CA GLY A 118 -9.94 1.30 -33.56
C GLY A 118 -11.15 0.41 -33.19
N LEU A 119 -11.89 -0.12 -34.16
CA LEU A 119 -13.07 -0.97 -33.94
C LEU A 119 -12.79 -2.43 -34.33
N GLY A 120 -13.00 -3.37 -33.40
CA GLY A 120 -12.93 -4.79 -33.70
C GLY A 120 -12.79 -5.67 -32.46
N GLN A 121 -13.24 -6.92 -32.55
CA GLN A 121 -13.27 -7.87 -31.43
C GLN A 121 -11.88 -8.16 -30.81
N TYR A 122 -10.81 -7.97 -31.58
CA TYR A 122 -9.42 -8.20 -31.16
C TYR A 122 -8.63 -6.89 -30.96
N VAL A 123 -9.28 -5.73 -31.05
CA VAL A 123 -8.67 -4.43 -30.75
C VAL A 123 -8.62 -4.28 -29.23
N ASN A 124 -7.43 -4.02 -28.72
CA ASN A 124 -7.19 -3.70 -27.31
C ASN A 124 -6.21 -2.53 -27.28
N LEU A 125 -6.75 -1.31 -27.35
CA LEU A 125 -5.98 -0.08 -27.36
C LEU A 125 -5.03 0.01 -26.15
N PRO A 126 -5.50 -0.16 -24.89
CA PRO A 126 -4.63 -0.07 -23.72
C PRO A 126 -3.42 -1.00 -23.81
N MET A 127 -3.63 -2.27 -24.16
CA MET A 127 -2.55 -3.25 -24.33
C MET A 127 -1.59 -2.86 -25.46
N ALA A 128 -2.12 -2.38 -26.59
CA ALA A 128 -1.28 -1.94 -27.71
C ALA A 128 -0.41 -0.74 -27.33
N TRP A 129 -0.96 0.24 -26.60
CA TRP A 129 -0.19 1.40 -26.13
C TRP A 129 0.88 1.00 -25.10
N THR A 130 0.61 0.05 -24.19
CA THR A 130 1.64 -0.46 -23.27
C THR A 130 2.75 -1.23 -23.99
N GLU A 131 2.41 -2.10 -24.94
CA GLU A 131 3.40 -2.84 -25.73
C GLU A 131 4.26 -1.89 -26.58
N LEU A 132 3.65 -0.88 -27.21
CA LEU A 132 4.37 0.15 -27.96
C LEU A 132 5.28 1.01 -27.08
N ALA A 133 4.83 1.40 -25.89
CA ALA A 133 5.63 2.18 -24.94
C ALA A 133 6.83 1.39 -24.37
N GLN A 134 6.74 0.06 -24.30
CA GLN A 134 7.88 -0.81 -23.99
C GLN A 134 8.82 -0.97 -25.19
N LEU A 135 8.29 -1.24 -26.39
CA LEU A 135 9.11 -1.35 -27.61
C LEU A 135 9.87 -0.06 -27.94
N ALA A 136 9.31 1.11 -27.62
CA ALA A 136 9.98 2.41 -27.76
C ALA A 136 11.26 2.55 -26.90
N GLN A 137 11.48 1.68 -25.91
CA GLN A 137 12.69 1.65 -25.08
C GLN A 137 13.82 0.80 -25.70
N CYS A 138 13.53 0.03 -26.75
CA CYS A 138 14.53 -0.69 -27.52
C CYS A 138 15.32 0.29 -28.41
N LYS A 139 16.63 0.39 -28.23
CA LYS A 139 17.52 1.31 -28.94
C LYS A 139 17.95 0.73 -30.29
N GLY A 140 17.37 1.23 -31.38
CA GLY A 140 17.75 0.85 -32.74
C GLY A 140 16.62 1.05 -33.74
N LYS A 141 16.72 0.37 -34.89
CA LYS A 141 15.83 0.53 -36.06
C LYS A 141 14.34 0.36 -35.81
N ILE A 142 13.91 -0.21 -34.68
CA ILE A 142 12.48 -0.34 -34.36
C ILE A 142 11.81 1.01 -34.02
N GLN A 143 12.60 2.05 -33.79
CA GLN A 143 12.11 3.42 -33.60
C GLN A 143 11.94 4.20 -34.92
N GLU A 144 12.36 3.62 -36.06
CA GLU A 144 12.29 4.19 -37.41
C GLU A 144 11.05 3.69 -38.19
#